data_AF-A0A8T4EPX3-F1
#
_entry.id   AF-A0A8T4EPX3-F1
#
_cell.length_a   1.000
_cell.length_b   1.000
_cell.length_c   1.000
_cell.angle_alpha   90.00
_cell.angle_beta   90.00
_cell.angle_gamma   90.00
#
_symmetry.space_group_name_H-M   'P 1'
#
loop_
_entity.id
_entity.type
_entity.pdbx_description
1 polymer ?
#
loop_
_entity_poly.entity_id
_entity_poly.type
_entity_poly.pdbx_seq_one_letter_code
_entity_poly.pdbx_strand_id
1 'polypeptide(L)'
;MVFNDSYYVFLDESFRKLSLRELVRYRNSQVPRPAIWSARISSGLLGLTNCKAGNRGPKGYAEVLLAIGDRGLNQLVDLGFIPCPECHPENQNRFWNIIEKTVQSKYILQSIDEFASKEVMPFDVRRIDFEYIMPLTKKAPNRTYLPRNLKEDELAEFKSRFHKLDLAPPPSGYYDPNAPGRFTRYF
;
A
#
# COMPACT_ATOMS: atom_id res chain seq x y z
N MET A 1 15.92 22.17 -4.89
CA MET A 1 14.84 21.23 -4.52
C MET A 1 15.52 19.89 -4.25
N VAL A 2 15.64 19.47 -2.99
CA VAL A 2 16.34 18.22 -2.65
C VAL A 2 15.40 17.08 -3.00
N PHE A 3 15.65 16.41 -4.13
CA PHE A 3 15.01 15.15 -4.42
C PHE A 3 15.50 14.16 -3.35
N ASN A 4 14.66 13.89 -2.36
CA ASN A 4 14.93 12.84 -1.40
C ASN A 4 14.73 11.51 -2.14
N ASP A 5 15.76 11.08 -2.87
CA ASP A 5 15.79 9.94 -3.78
C ASP A 5 15.83 8.59 -3.06
N SER A 6 15.25 8.52 -1.86
CA SER A 6 15.24 7.32 -1.02
C SER A 6 13.82 6.86 -0.75
N TYR A 7 13.63 5.55 -0.81
CA TYR A 7 12.36 4.88 -0.47
C TYR A 7 12.57 4.04 0.78
N TYR A 8 11.51 3.87 1.58
CA TYR A 8 11.51 2.83 2.59
C TYR A 8 11.26 1.49 1.92
N VAL A 9 12.19 0.57 2.10
CA VAL A 9 12.22 -0.74 1.45
C VAL A 9 12.28 -1.81 2.51
N PHE A 10 11.36 -2.78 2.47
CA PHE A 10 11.48 -3.99 3.27
C PHE A 10 12.47 -4.95 2.60
N LEU A 11 13.55 -5.22 3.30
CA LEU A 11 14.62 -6.14 2.90
C LEU A 11 15.25 -6.73 4.16
N ASP A 12 15.56 -8.03 4.14
CA ASP A 12 16.19 -8.73 5.26
C ASP A 12 15.47 -8.45 6.60
N GLU A 13 14.15 -8.69 6.61
CA GLU A 13 13.29 -8.63 7.81
C GLU A 13 13.12 -7.23 8.44
N SER A 14 13.55 -6.17 7.75
CA SER A 14 13.46 -4.80 8.27
C SER A 14 13.21 -3.78 7.18
N PHE A 15 12.59 -2.65 7.54
CA PHE A 15 12.50 -1.49 6.66
C PHE A 15 13.77 -0.65 6.74
N ARG A 16 14.35 -0.33 5.58
CA ARG A 16 15.55 0.51 5.44
C ARG A 16 15.33 1.55 4.35
N LYS A 17 15.99 2.70 4.47
CA LYS A 17 16.02 3.67 3.38
C LYS A 17 17.04 3.22 2.35
N LEU A 18 16.60 3.01 1.11
CA LEU A 18 17.49 2.78 -0.02
C LEU A 18 17.32 3.87 -1.06
N SER A 19 18.42 4.32 -1.63
CA SER A 19 18.42 5.24 -2.75
C SER A 19 17.94 4.56 -4.03
N LEU A 20 17.52 5.35 -5.02
CA LEU A 20 17.23 4.85 -6.36
C LEU A 20 18.39 4.06 -6.98
N ARG A 21 19.64 4.50 -6.75
CA ARG A 21 20.84 3.80 -7.28
C ARG A 21 20.99 2.40 -6.70
N GLU A 22 20.70 2.24 -5.41
CA GLU A 22 20.74 0.93 -4.74
C GLU A 22 19.60 0.03 -5.23
N LEU A 23 18.39 0.57 -5.35
CA LEU A 23 17.22 -0.16 -5.87
C LEU A 23 17.42 -0.72 -7.29
N VAL A 24 18.12 0.02 -8.16
CA VAL A 24 18.46 -0.45 -9.52
C VAL A 24 19.29 -1.73 -9.49
N ARG A 25 20.17 -1.91 -8.49
CA ARG A 25 20.97 -3.13 -8.35
C ARG A 25 20.07 -4.35 -8.16
N TYR A 26 19.08 -4.26 -7.27
CA TYR A 26 18.11 -5.33 -7.01
C TYR A 26 17.22 -5.64 -8.21
N ARG A 27 16.84 -4.62 -8.97
CA ARG A 27 16.07 -4.82 -10.21
C ARG A 27 16.84 -5.62 -11.26
N ASN A 28 18.16 -5.44 -11.32
CA ASN A 28 19.03 -6.04 -12.32
C ASN A 28 19.64 -7.37 -11.88
N SER A 29 19.64 -7.69 -10.58
CA SER A 29 20.41 -8.80 -10.01
C SER A 29 19.66 -10.12 -9.81
N GLN A 30 18.34 -10.20 -10.02
CA GLN A 30 17.59 -11.45 -9.74
C GLN A 30 16.57 -11.84 -10.83
N VAL A 31 16.80 -13.04 -11.37
CA VAL A 31 15.86 -13.87 -12.12
C VAL A 31 15.34 -14.95 -11.16
N PRO A 32 14.03 -15.25 -11.06
CA PRO A 32 12.89 -14.66 -11.77
C PRO A 32 12.01 -13.73 -10.91
N ARG A 33 11.26 -12.87 -11.59
CA ARG A 33 10.40 -11.75 -11.12
C ARG A 33 9.32 -12.13 -10.08
N PRO A 34 8.76 -11.14 -9.34
CA PRO A 34 9.17 -9.72 -9.23
C PRO A 34 10.17 -9.48 -8.11
N ALA A 35 11.28 -8.84 -8.45
CA ALA A 35 12.30 -8.47 -7.47
C ALA A 35 11.81 -7.39 -6.49
N ILE A 36 10.87 -6.52 -6.90
CA ILE A 36 10.43 -5.36 -6.11
C ILE A 36 8.92 -5.16 -6.26
N TRP A 37 8.24 -5.14 -5.13
CA TRP A 37 6.83 -4.81 -4.95
C TRP A 37 6.70 -3.36 -4.49
N SER A 38 5.60 -2.71 -4.87
CA SER A 38 5.29 -1.33 -4.49
C SER A 38 3.96 -1.30 -3.75
N ALA A 39 3.91 -0.66 -2.59
CA ALA A 39 2.71 -0.45 -1.80
C ALA A 39 2.40 1.03 -1.63
N ARG A 40 1.16 1.42 -1.90
CA ARG A 40 0.67 2.80 -1.85
C ARG A 40 -0.08 3.03 -0.56
N ILE A 41 0.54 3.77 0.36
CA ILE A 41 -0.01 4.04 1.69
C ILE A 41 -1.36 4.75 1.58
N SER A 42 -1.50 5.70 0.65
CA SER A 42 -2.73 6.46 0.45
C SER A 42 -3.94 5.61 0.03
N SER A 43 -3.73 4.51 -0.71
CA SER A 43 -4.82 3.68 -1.25
C SER A 43 -4.89 2.27 -0.70
N GLY A 44 -3.88 1.82 0.08
CA GLY A 44 -3.82 0.46 0.60
C GLY A 44 -3.58 -0.59 -0.47
N LEU A 45 -3.04 -0.18 -1.62
CA LEU A 45 -2.81 -1.09 -2.74
C LEU A 45 -1.34 -1.50 -2.84
N LEU A 46 -1.08 -2.80 -2.93
CA LEU A 46 0.19 -3.35 -3.41
C LEU A 46 0.11 -3.62 -4.91
N GLY A 47 1.22 -3.43 -5.61
CA GLY A 47 1.29 -3.60 -7.05
C GLY A 47 2.72 -3.67 -7.56
N LEU A 48 2.84 -3.63 -8.87
CA LEU A 48 4.13 -3.64 -9.56
C LEU A 48 4.69 -2.21 -9.65
N THR A 49 6.02 -2.08 -9.61
CA THR A 49 6.71 -0.78 -9.70
C THR A 49 6.45 -0.04 -11.03
N ASN A 50 6.05 -0.76 -12.07
CA ASN A 50 5.69 -0.20 -13.38
C ASN A 50 4.17 0.05 -13.56
N CYS A 51 3.34 -0.10 -12.53
CA CYS A 51 1.90 0.13 -12.61
C CYS A 51 1.59 1.57 -13.08
N LYS A 52 0.84 1.73 -14.18
CA LYS A 52 0.51 3.06 -14.72
C LYS A 52 -0.31 3.90 -13.75
N ALA A 53 -1.31 3.31 -13.10
CA ALA A 53 -2.14 3.99 -12.12
C ALA A 53 -1.33 4.37 -10.85
N GLY A 54 -0.52 3.44 -10.34
CA GLY A 54 0.38 3.69 -9.22
C GLY A 54 1.46 4.74 -9.52
N ASN A 55 1.80 4.94 -10.80
CA ASN A 55 2.75 5.98 -11.20
C ASN A 55 2.13 7.38 -11.34
N ARG A 56 0.81 7.53 -11.18
CA ARG A 56 0.13 8.84 -11.12
C ARG A 56 0.18 9.39 -9.68
N GLY A 57 0.46 10.69 -9.53
CA GLY A 57 0.51 11.37 -8.22
C GLY A 57 1.90 11.35 -7.53
N PRO A 58 2.02 12.01 -6.36
CA PRO A 58 3.30 12.19 -5.66
C PRO A 58 3.94 10.84 -5.28
N LYS A 59 5.27 10.75 -5.48
CA LYS A 59 6.07 9.51 -5.29
C LYS A 59 7.09 9.63 -4.16
N GLY A 60 6.74 10.36 -3.10
CA GLY A 60 7.63 10.52 -1.96
C GLY A 60 7.69 9.26 -1.09
N TYR A 61 8.71 9.17 -0.24
CA TYR A 61 8.87 8.11 0.76
C TYR A 61 7.69 7.99 1.75
N ALA A 62 6.83 9.01 1.83
CA ALA A 62 5.62 9.03 2.65
C ALA A 62 4.38 8.48 1.94
N GLU A 63 4.47 8.20 0.62
CA GLU A 63 3.37 7.68 -0.20
C GLU A 63 3.57 6.23 -0.61
N VAL A 64 4.83 5.82 -0.74
CA VAL A 64 5.21 4.54 -1.32
C VAL A 64 6.19 3.82 -0.39
N LEU A 65 5.83 2.59 -0.04
CA LEU A 65 6.76 1.59 0.47
C LEU A 65 7.15 0.65 -0.66
N LEU A 66 8.38 0.16 -0.63
CA LEU A 66 8.84 -0.91 -1.50
C LEU A 66 9.12 -2.15 -0.68
N ALA A 67 9.07 -3.32 -1.29
CA ALA A 67 9.46 -4.56 -0.64
C ALA A 67 10.13 -5.50 -1.65
N ILE A 68 11.15 -6.23 -1.22
CA ILE A 68 11.97 -7.06 -2.11
C ILE A 68 11.63 -8.55 -1.90
N GLY A 69 11.43 -9.27 -3.01
CA GLY A 69 11.21 -10.72 -3.03
C GLY A 69 9.95 -11.22 -2.31
N ASP A 70 9.90 -12.54 -2.09
CA ASP A 70 8.74 -13.25 -1.52
C ASP A 70 8.42 -12.76 -0.09
N ARG A 71 9.43 -12.64 0.77
CA ARG A 71 9.26 -12.14 2.14
C ARG A 71 8.72 -10.71 2.16
N GLY A 72 9.20 -9.88 1.24
CA GLY A 72 8.72 -8.51 1.09
C GLY A 72 7.25 -8.45 0.68
N LEU A 73 6.85 -9.25 -0.32
CA LEU A 73 5.43 -9.36 -0.69
C LEU A 73 4.58 -9.77 0.51
N ASN A 74 4.99 -10.82 1.22
CA ASN A 74 4.26 -11.31 2.38
C ASN A 74 4.11 -10.23 3.47
N GLN A 75 5.18 -9.47 3.73
CA GLN A 75 5.13 -8.36 4.68
C GLN A 75 4.15 -7.27 4.25
N LEU A 76 4.07 -6.94 2.96
CA LEU A 76 3.09 -5.96 2.50
C LEU A 76 1.64 -6.44 2.73
N VAL A 77 1.36 -7.72 2.48
CA VAL A 77 0.04 -8.29 2.77
C VAL A 77 -0.26 -8.27 4.27
N ASP A 78 0.73 -8.62 5.09
CA ASP A 78 0.62 -8.56 6.55
C ASP A 78 0.42 -7.13 7.06
N LEU A 79 1.01 -6.12 6.41
CA LEU A 79 0.75 -4.72 6.74
C LEU A 79 -0.64 -4.22 6.30
N GLY A 80 -1.47 -5.06 5.68
CA GLY A 80 -2.84 -4.72 5.30
C GLY A 80 -3.02 -4.26 3.86
N PHE A 81 -1.99 -4.34 3.01
CA PHE A 81 -2.09 -3.98 1.61
C PHE A 81 -2.77 -5.08 0.79
N ILE A 82 -3.57 -4.68 -0.21
CA ILE A 82 -4.33 -5.59 -1.08
C ILE A 82 -3.94 -5.42 -2.55
N PRO A 83 -4.20 -6.39 -3.44
CA PRO A 83 -3.79 -6.34 -4.84
C PRO A 83 -4.38 -5.14 -5.58
N CYS A 84 -3.55 -4.47 -6.37
CA CYS A 84 -3.95 -3.34 -7.21
C CYS A 84 -4.74 -3.84 -8.43
N PRO A 85 -5.98 -3.37 -8.64
CA PRO A 85 -6.83 -3.84 -9.73
C PRO A 85 -6.41 -3.35 -11.12
N GLU A 86 -5.38 -2.50 -11.21
CA GLU A 86 -4.92 -1.91 -12.47
C GLU A 86 -3.70 -2.63 -13.05
N CYS A 87 -2.84 -3.19 -12.21
CA CYS A 87 -1.66 -3.94 -12.66
C CYS A 87 -1.71 -5.43 -12.33
N HIS A 88 -2.76 -5.88 -11.64
CA HIS A 88 -3.00 -7.29 -11.32
C HIS A 88 -1.75 -8.03 -10.82
N PRO A 89 -1.12 -7.60 -9.71
CA PRO A 89 0.07 -8.26 -9.18
C PRO A 89 -0.19 -9.74 -8.85
N GLU A 90 -1.43 -10.13 -8.63
CA GLU A 90 -1.87 -11.50 -8.42
C GLU A 90 -1.61 -12.44 -9.59
N ASN A 91 -1.46 -11.90 -10.80
CA ASN A 91 -1.12 -12.66 -12.00
C ASN A 91 0.39 -12.95 -12.10
N GLN A 92 1.20 -12.48 -11.16
CA GLN A 92 2.62 -12.84 -11.12
C GLN A 92 2.81 -14.27 -10.61
N ASN A 93 3.79 -14.96 -11.19
CA ASN A 93 4.12 -16.32 -10.78
C ASN A 93 4.39 -16.39 -9.27
N ARG A 94 3.88 -17.44 -8.62
CA ARG A 94 4.02 -17.71 -7.17
C ARG A 94 3.35 -16.70 -6.25
N PHE A 95 2.70 -15.64 -6.73
CA PHE A 95 2.06 -14.63 -5.88
C PHE A 95 1.19 -15.25 -4.79
N TRP A 96 0.25 -16.11 -5.18
CA TRP A 96 -0.64 -16.80 -4.26
C TRP A 96 0.11 -17.71 -3.28
N ASN A 97 1.03 -18.53 -3.79
CA ASN A 97 1.85 -19.42 -2.97
C ASN A 97 2.64 -18.69 -1.87
N ILE A 98 3.00 -17.43 -2.11
CA ILE A 98 3.76 -16.61 -1.15
C ILE A 98 2.85 -16.09 -0.03
N ILE A 99 1.63 -15.67 -0.36
CA ILE A 99 0.78 -14.88 0.55
C ILE A 99 -0.38 -15.65 1.17
N GLU A 100 -0.73 -16.82 0.62
CA GLU A 100 -1.96 -17.56 0.96
C GLU A 100 -2.20 -17.68 2.47
N LYS A 101 -1.19 -18.13 3.21
CA LYS A 101 -1.27 -18.29 4.67
C LYS A 101 -1.56 -16.98 5.40
N THR A 102 -0.91 -15.89 4.98
CA THR A 102 -1.11 -14.55 5.57
C THR A 102 -2.48 -14.00 5.22
N VAL A 103 -2.96 -14.25 3.99
CA VAL A 103 -4.31 -13.85 3.60
C VAL A 103 -5.35 -14.59 4.44
N GLN A 104 -5.23 -15.91 4.55
CA GLN A 104 -6.16 -16.75 5.33
C GLN A 104 -6.17 -16.40 6.83
N SER A 105 -5.03 -16.01 7.40
CA SER A 105 -4.96 -15.67 8.82
C SER A 105 -5.49 -14.26 9.14
N LYS A 106 -5.31 -13.31 8.21
CA LYS A 106 -5.58 -11.89 8.45
C LYS A 106 -6.93 -11.44 7.90
N TYR A 107 -7.41 -12.06 6.83
CA TYR A 107 -8.61 -11.66 6.11
C TYR A 107 -9.65 -12.78 6.22
N ILE A 108 -10.83 -12.43 6.70
CA ILE A 108 -11.97 -13.35 6.78
C ILE A 108 -12.64 -13.35 5.41
N LEU A 109 -12.21 -14.28 4.54
CA LEU A 109 -12.67 -14.44 3.17
C LEU A 109 -13.25 -15.85 2.97
N GLN A 110 -14.23 -15.98 2.07
CA GLN A 110 -14.78 -17.29 1.68
C GLN A 110 -13.86 -18.03 0.72
N SER A 111 -13.11 -17.30 -0.11
CA SER A 111 -12.10 -17.86 -1.01
C SER A 111 -10.91 -16.93 -1.16
N ILE A 112 -9.77 -17.46 -1.59
CA ILE A 112 -8.56 -16.65 -1.79
C ILE A 112 -8.74 -15.61 -2.90
N ASP A 113 -9.57 -15.90 -3.91
CA ASP A 113 -9.82 -15.02 -5.04
C ASP A 113 -10.54 -13.72 -4.63
N GLU A 114 -11.31 -13.76 -3.54
CA GLU A 114 -11.95 -12.56 -2.98
C GLU A 114 -10.93 -11.49 -2.57
N PHE A 115 -9.69 -11.88 -2.27
CA PHE A 115 -8.62 -10.94 -1.92
C PHE A 115 -8.30 -9.96 -3.04
N ALA A 116 -8.41 -10.40 -4.30
CA ALA A 116 -8.18 -9.56 -5.48
C ALA A 116 -9.45 -8.82 -5.93
N SER A 117 -10.65 -9.30 -5.56
CA SER A 117 -11.91 -8.68 -5.94
C SER A 117 -12.10 -7.32 -5.25
N LYS A 118 -12.32 -6.25 -6.04
CA LYS A 118 -12.63 -4.93 -5.46
C LYS A 118 -14.08 -4.79 -5.00
N GLU A 119 -14.94 -5.75 -5.35
CA GLU A 119 -16.31 -5.82 -4.86
C GLU A 119 -16.33 -6.33 -3.41
N VAL A 120 -15.47 -7.31 -3.09
CA VAL A 120 -15.32 -7.86 -1.73
C VAL A 120 -14.29 -7.07 -0.90
N MET A 121 -13.15 -6.76 -1.52
CA MET A 121 -12.02 -6.05 -0.91
C MET A 121 -11.83 -4.67 -1.58
N PRO A 122 -12.69 -3.69 -1.26
CA PRO A 122 -12.62 -2.34 -1.85
C PRO A 122 -11.39 -1.57 -1.35
N PHE A 123 -11.18 -0.39 -1.93
CA PHE A 123 -10.19 0.57 -1.46
C PHE A 123 -10.51 1.01 -0.04
N ASP A 124 -9.72 0.57 0.93
CA ASP A 124 -9.92 0.96 2.31
C ASP A 124 -8.64 0.77 3.13
N VAL A 125 -8.00 1.92 3.35
CA VAL A 125 -6.73 2.00 4.06
C VAL A 125 -6.84 1.68 5.54
N ARG A 126 -8.03 1.55 6.16
CA ARG A 126 -8.14 1.22 7.59
C ARG A 126 -7.46 -0.11 7.93
N ARG A 127 -7.36 -1.03 6.96
CA ARG A 127 -6.63 -2.30 7.11
C ARG A 127 -5.13 -2.13 7.28
N ILE A 128 -4.57 -0.99 6.82
CA ILE A 128 -3.14 -0.74 6.90
C ILE A 128 -2.74 -0.58 8.37
N ASP A 129 -1.63 -1.19 8.76
CA ASP A 129 -0.97 -0.96 10.05
C ASP A 129 -0.22 0.38 10.04
N PHE A 130 -0.95 1.47 10.27
CA PHE A 130 -0.38 2.81 10.33
C PHE A 130 0.56 2.99 11.52
N GLU A 131 0.29 2.32 12.63
CA GLU A 131 1.08 2.40 13.85
C GLU A 131 2.47 1.81 13.64
N TYR A 132 2.61 0.80 12.77
CA TYR A 132 3.91 0.31 12.34
C TYR A 132 4.57 1.21 11.27
N ILE A 133 3.81 1.66 10.26
CA ILE A 133 4.41 2.35 9.09
C ILE A 133 4.75 3.81 9.38
N MET A 134 3.89 4.56 10.06
CA MET A 134 4.05 6.00 10.25
C MET A 134 5.26 6.40 11.09
N PRO A 135 5.70 5.64 12.12
CA PRO A 135 6.98 5.92 12.78
C PRO A 135 8.18 5.85 11.85
N LEU A 136 8.11 5.04 10.77
CA LEU A 136 9.14 4.99 9.74
C LEU A 136 9.12 6.28 8.93
N THR A 137 7.98 6.63 8.32
CA THR A 137 7.90 7.77 7.39
C THR A 137 7.89 9.13 8.10
N LYS A 138 7.44 9.17 9.36
CA LYS A 138 7.15 10.39 10.15
C LYS A 138 6.27 11.39 9.41
N LYS A 139 5.46 10.91 8.47
CA LYS A 139 4.64 11.74 7.60
C LYS A 139 3.43 10.96 7.10
N ALA A 140 2.25 11.53 7.33
CA ALA A 140 1.00 11.03 6.78
C ALA A 140 1.00 11.12 5.24
N PRO A 141 0.28 10.21 4.55
CA PRO A 141 0.06 10.37 3.11
C PRO A 141 -0.71 11.66 2.82
N ASN A 142 -0.68 12.16 1.59
CA ASN A 142 -1.36 13.40 1.21
C ASN A 142 -2.89 13.25 1.17
N ARG A 143 -3.39 12.03 1.04
CA ARG A 143 -4.81 11.68 1.13
C ARG A 143 -4.98 10.19 1.40
N THR A 144 -6.16 9.79 1.84
CA THR A 144 -6.50 8.39 2.15
C THR A 144 -7.82 7.97 1.52
N TYR A 145 -7.84 6.75 0.96
CA TYR A 145 -9.03 6.15 0.35
C TYR A 145 -9.71 5.18 1.32
N LEU A 146 -10.99 5.42 1.60
CA LEU A 146 -11.87 4.66 2.49
C LEU A 146 -13.13 4.19 1.73
N PRO A 147 -13.92 3.26 2.29
CA PRO A 147 -15.16 2.78 1.69
C PRO A 147 -16.23 3.86 1.59
N ARG A 148 -17.00 3.84 0.51
CA ARG A 148 -18.18 4.70 0.37
C ARG A 148 -19.12 4.54 1.58
N ASN A 149 -19.76 5.64 1.97
CA ASN A 149 -20.77 5.68 3.04
C ASN A 149 -20.25 5.29 4.44
N LEU A 150 -18.99 5.62 4.75
CA LEU A 150 -18.48 5.50 6.12
C LEU A 150 -19.32 6.33 7.08
N LYS A 151 -19.61 5.78 8.26
CA LYS A 151 -20.24 6.56 9.33
C LYS A 151 -19.25 7.56 9.94
N GLU A 152 -19.78 8.61 10.57
CA GLU A 152 -18.96 9.68 11.15
C GLU A 152 -18.04 9.18 12.27
N ASP A 153 -18.53 8.25 13.09
CA ASP A 153 -17.77 7.61 14.18
C ASP A 153 -16.61 6.77 13.63
N GLU A 154 -16.83 5.98 12.58
CA GLU A 154 -15.76 5.23 11.89
C GLU A 154 -14.70 6.17 11.30
N LEU A 155 -15.12 7.30 10.74
CA LEU A 155 -14.19 8.30 10.20
C LEU A 155 -13.39 8.98 11.32
N ALA A 156 -14.03 9.29 12.44
CA ALA A 156 -13.39 9.86 13.62
C ALA A 156 -12.37 8.88 14.22
N GLU A 157 -12.74 7.60 14.35
CA GLU A 157 -11.85 6.53 14.81
C GLU A 157 -10.61 6.42 13.90
N PHE A 158 -10.81 6.39 12.59
CA PHE A 158 -9.71 6.36 11.64
C PHE A 158 -8.76 7.56 11.78
N LYS A 159 -9.32 8.78 11.88
CA LYS A 159 -8.50 10.00 12.09
C LYS A 159 -7.76 9.95 13.42
N SER A 160 -8.35 9.36 14.47
CA SER A 160 -7.73 9.23 15.79
C SER A 160 -6.41 8.45 15.77
N ARG A 161 -6.26 7.50 14.84
CA ARG A 161 -5.01 6.73 14.67
C ARG A 161 -3.83 7.63 14.33
N PHE A 162 -4.02 8.64 13.48
CA PHE A 162 -2.97 9.61 13.16
C PHE A 162 -2.65 10.52 14.33
N HIS A 163 -3.67 10.96 15.08
CA HIS A 163 -3.47 11.78 16.27
C HIS A 163 -2.65 11.05 17.35
N LYS A 164 -2.88 9.75 17.57
CA LYS A 164 -2.07 8.92 18.48
C LYS A 164 -0.61 8.82 18.08
N LEU A 165 -0.30 9.09 16.80
CA LEU A 165 1.05 9.06 16.23
C LEU A 165 1.66 10.47 16.10
N ASP A 166 1.03 11.49 16.70
CA ASP A 166 1.41 12.89 16.59
C ASP A 166 1.49 13.39 15.14
N LEU A 167 0.53 12.94 14.31
CA LEU A 167 0.40 13.34 12.91
C LEU A 167 -0.96 13.98 12.67
N ALA A 168 -0.97 15.03 11.83
CA ALA A 168 -2.21 15.57 11.30
C ALA A 168 -2.88 14.53 10.38
N PRO A 169 -4.17 14.21 10.59
CA PRO A 169 -4.87 13.26 9.74
C PRO A 169 -5.00 13.81 8.32
N PRO A 170 -4.77 12.97 7.30
CA PRO A 170 -4.84 13.41 5.92
C PRO A 170 -6.29 13.59 5.44
N PRO A 171 -6.52 14.39 4.38
CA PRO A 171 -7.80 14.41 3.69
C PRO A 171 -8.25 12.99 3.33
N SER A 172 -9.38 12.59 3.88
CA SER A 172 -9.96 11.25 3.69
C SER A 172 -11.16 11.32 2.76
N GLY A 173 -11.33 10.30 1.94
CA GLY A 173 -12.39 10.23 0.94
C GLY A 173 -12.50 8.84 0.34
N TYR A 174 -13.34 8.68 -0.67
CA TYR A 174 -13.52 7.41 -1.38
C TYR A 174 -13.14 7.51 -2.85
N TYR A 175 -12.94 6.36 -3.47
CA TYR A 175 -12.68 6.26 -4.90
C TYR A 175 -13.97 6.49 -5.70
N ASP A 176 -13.93 7.48 -6.59
CA ASP A 176 -14.98 7.76 -7.55
C ASP A 176 -14.37 7.91 -8.94
N PRO A 177 -14.63 7.01 -9.89
CA PRO A 177 -14.04 7.07 -11.22
C PRO A 177 -14.43 8.35 -11.98
N ASN A 178 -15.54 9.00 -11.62
CA ASN A 178 -16.07 10.18 -12.30
C ASN A 178 -15.62 11.51 -11.68
N ALA A 179 -15.05 11.49 -10.47
CA ALA A 179 -14.58 12.70 -9.80
C ALA A 179 -13.18 13.14 -10.31
N PRO A 180 -12.86 14.46 -10.25
CA PRO A 180 -11.50 14.95 -10.52
C PRO A 180 -10.45 14.22 -9.68
N GLY A 181 -9.41 13.69 -10.32
CA GLY A 181 -8.36 12.93 -9.64
C GLY A 181 -8.82 11.62 -8.99
N ARG A 182 -10.03 11.15 -9.36
CA ARG A 182 -10.71 9.95 -8.90
C ARG A 182 -10.90 9.87 -7.37
N PHE A 183 -11.19 11.00 -6.74
CA PHE A 183 -11.28 11.12 -5.28
C PHE A 183 -12.40 12.06 -4.87
N THR A 184 -13.29 11.59 -4.02
CA THR A 184 -14.36 12.39 -3.41
C THR A 184 -14.14 12.42 -1.90
N ARG A 185 -13.90 13.61 -1.35
CA ARG A 185 -13.60 13.82 0.08
C ARG A 185 -14.86 13.61 0.93
N TYR A 186 -14.71 13.06 2.14
CA TYR A 186 -15.76 13.20 3.16
C TYR A 186 -15.78 14.64 3.66
N PHE A 187 -16.99 15.18 3.79
CA PHE A 187 -17.22 16.48 4.43
C PHE A 187 -17.21 16.33 5.95
#